data_AF-A0A849QCJ5-F1
#
_entry.id   AF-A0A849QCJ5-F1
#
_cell.length_a   1.000
_cell.length_b   1.000
_cell.length_c   1.000
_cell.angle_alpha   90.00
_cell.angle_beta   90.00
_cell.angle_gamma   90.00
#
_symmetry.space_group_name_H-M   'P 1'
#
loop_
_entity.id
_entity.type
_entity.pdbx_description
1 polymer ?
#
loop_
_entity_poly.entity_id
_entity_poly.type
_entity_poly.pdbx_seq_one_letter_code
_entity_poly.pdbx_strand_id
1 'polypeptide(L)'
;PGEWAGRLPVAGVLEVPSLTGGRSGRLVAVSDPSIFTNDMLEQFAGNQQFGMNILDWLSFGDVETPILFCEQLLAVSPNSAEFWFGQFLGRIMWMSAIPWIAPLYPIMTALGIKKYLPEIKKPEVKNVSEVFLRRGQTYFSERMTYYRTEGNYARVVKMIYRKMRRGLQTKHMWDQYDSKKMWALARHKDPRLTEDKFFKTVRRIEEISAKPGMKIKESEMMSLFFWMRDIEKLLIKT
;
A
#
# COMPACT_ATOMS: atom_id res chain seq x y z
N PRO A 1 8.64 -32.72 -27.68
CA PRO A 1 9.47 -31.60 -27.20
C PRO A 1 8.56 -30.41 -26.86
N GLY A 2 7.89 -30.50 -25.71
CA GLY A 2 6.85 -29.57 -25.28
C GLY A 2 7.15 -29.13 -23.86
N GLU A 3 6.96 -27.86 -23.60
CA GLU A 3 7.24 -27.23 -22.31
C GLU A 3 6.45 -27.94 -21.20
N TRP A 4 7.15 -28.64 -20.31
CA TRP A 4 6.61 -29.09 -19.03
C TRP A 4 6.60 -27.90 -18.04
N ALA A 5 6.03 -26.78 -18.45
CA ALA A 5 5.85 -25.59 -17.62
C ALA A 5 4.48 -25.67 -16.94
N GLY A 6 4.31 -26.66 -16.06
CA GLY A 6 3.12 -26.81 -15.23
C GLY A 6 3.42 -27.75 -14.08
N ARG A 7 2.88 -27.46 -12.89
CA ARG A 7 2.86 -28.47 -11.82
C ARG A 7 2.06 -29.65 -12.37
N LEU A 8 2.67 -30.83 -12.42
CA LEU A 8 1.97 -32.05 -12.84
C LEU A 8 0.68 -32.18 -12.02
N PRO A 9 -0.46 -32.53 -12.64
CA PRO A 9 -1.68 -32.76 -11.88
C PRO A 9 -1.42 -33.87 -10.87
N VAL A 10 -1.61 -33.56 -9.58
CA VAL A 10 -1.42 -34.49 -8.47
C VAL A 10 -2.78 -35.01 -8.07
N ALA A 11 -2.95 -36.32 -8.10
CA ALA A 11 -4.09 -37.00 -7.51
C ALA A 11 -3.64 -37.70 -6.22
N GLY A 12 -4.29 -37.36 -5.11
CA GLY A 12 -4.09 -37.98 -3.81
C GLY A 12 -5.30 -38.81 -3.44
N VAL A 13 -5.06 -39.96 -2.82
CA VAL A 13 -6.09 -40.89 -2.39
C VAL A 13 -5.92 -41.14 -0.89
N LEU A 14 -7.00 -41.04 -0.13
CA LEU A 14 -7.03 -41.26 1.31
C LEU A 14 -8.17 -42.19 1.69
N GLU A 15 -7.85 -43.23 2.45
CA GLU A 15 -8.83 -44.10 3.07
C GLU A 15 -8.96 -43.74 4.56
N VAL A 16 -10.17 -43.37 4.96
CA VAL A 16 -10.53 -43.00 6.33
C VAL A 16 -11.09 -44.25 7.02
N PRO A 17 -10.37 -44.82 8.00
CA PRO A 17 -10.81 -46.04 8.67
C PRO A 17 -12.09 -45.78 9.46
N SER A 18 -13.05 -46.72 9.39
CA SER A 18 -14.28 -46.65 10.16
C SER A 18 -14.01 -47.01 11.62
N LEU A 19 -14.32 -46.10 12.55
CA LEU A 19 -14.18 -46.32 13.99
C LEU A 19 -15.18 -47.35 14.54
N THR A 20 -16.22 -47.70 13.79
CA THR A 20 -17.32 -48.58 14.21
C THR A 20 -17.37 -49.91 13.46
N GLY A 21 -16.31 -50.27 12.72
CA GLY A 21 -16.22 -51.55 11.99
C GLY A 21 -17.09 -51.64 10.72
N GLY A 22 -17.62 -50.52 10.23
CA GLY A 22 -18.34 -50.44 8.95
C GLY A 22 -17.43 -50.20 7.74
N ARG A 23 -18.02 -49.97 6.56
CA ARG A 23 -17.29 -49.56 5.33
C ARG A 23 -16.41 -48.33 5.64
N SER A 24 -15.14 -48.36 5.24
CA SER A 24 -14.21 -47.24 5.35
C SER A 24 -14.67 -46.08 4.46
N GLY A 25 -14.42 -44.84 4.89
CA GLY A 25 -14.62 -43.68 4.02
C GLY A 25 -13.49 -43.61 3.01
N ARG A 26 -13.79 -43.28 1.75
CA ARG A 26 -12.78 -43.09 0.70
C ARG A 26 -12.84 -41.65 0.20
N LEU A 27 -11.69 -41.01 0.07
CA LEU A 27 -11.54 -39.65 -0.41
C LEU A 27 -10.50 -39.61 -1.51
N VAL A 28 -10.85 -38.95 -2.62
CA VAL A 28 -9.94 -38.66 -3.71
C VAL A 28 -9.86 -37.16 -3.87
N ALA A 29 -8.64 -36.61 -3.91
CA ALA A 29 -8.37 -35.21 -4.14
C ALA A 29 -7.56 -35.07 -5.42
N VAL A 30 -8.07 -34.30 -6.38
CA VAL A 30 -7.40 -34.04 -7.66
C VAL A 30 -7.08 -32.56 -7.74
N SER A 31 -5.83 -32.23 -8.05
CA SER A 31 -5.38 -30.82 -8.11
C SER A 31 -5.93 -30.05 -9.29
N ASP A 32 -6.29 -30.74 -10.37
CA ASP A 32 -6.83 -30.15 -11.59
C ASP A 32 -8.14 -30.85 -11.98
N PRO A 33 -9.31 -30.24 -11.71
CA PRO A 33 -10.60 -30.83 -12.06
C PRO A 33 -10.89 -30.74 -13.56
N SER A 34 -10.13 -29.96 -14.34
CA SER A 34 -10.39 -29.77 -15.77
C SER A 34 -10.23 -31.05 -16.58
N ILE A 35 -9.49 -32.04 -16.06
CA ILE A 35 -9.33 -33.37 -16.67
C ILE A 35 -10.65 -34.13 -16.83
N PHE A 36 -11.69 -33.74 -16.09
CA PHE A 36 -13.02 -34.34 -16.13
C PHE A 36 -14.03 -33.53 -16.96
N THR A 37 -13.59 -32.50 -17.69
CA THR A 37 -14.46 -31.76 -18.64
C THR A 37 -14.75 -32.61 -19.88
N ASN A 38 -15.92 -32.41 -20.51
CA ASN A 38 -16.32 -33.17 -21.71
C ASN A 38 -15.24 -33.13 -22.80
N ASP A 39 -14.67 -31.96 -23.07
CA ASP A 39 -13.61 -31.79 -24.05
C ASP A 39 -12.37 -32.63 -23.72
N MET A 40 -11.95 -32.67 -22.45
CA MET A 40 -10.75 -33.41 -22.00
C MET A 40 -10.99 -34.91 -21.89
N LEU A 41 -12.23 -35.35 -21.66
CA LEU A 41 -12.63 -36.75 -21.66
C LEU A 41 -12.72 -37.31 -23.08
N GLU A 42 -13.25 -36.53 -24.02
CA GLU A 42 -13.38 -36.92 -25.43
C GLU A 42 -12.03 -36.93 -26.16
N GLN A 43 -11.16 -35.95 -25.88
CA GLN A 43 -9.86 -35.84 -26.54
C GLN A 43 -8.84 -36.88 -26.04
N PHE A 44 -8.94 -37.31 -24.78
CA PHE A 44 -7.98 -38.22 -24.16
C PHE A 44 -8.68 -39.40 -23.46
N ALA A 45 -8.72 -40.56 -24.13
CA ALA A 45 -9.31 -41.79 -23.59
C ALA A 45 -8.72 -42.21 -22.22
N GLY A 46 -7.46 -41.83 -21.94
CA GLY A 46 -6.82 -42.07 -20.64
C GLY A 46 -7.50 -41.34 -19.49
N ASN A 47 -8.04 -40.14 -19.71
CA ASN A 47 -8.75 -39.36 -18.68
C ASN A 47 -10.11 -40.02 -18.36
N GLN A 48 -10.78 -40.55 -19.37
CA GLN A 48 -12.02 -41.29 -19.19
C GLN A 48 -11.81 -42.55 -18.35
N GLN A 49 -10.81 -43.36 -18.69
CA GLN A 49 -10.49 -44.57 -17.90
C GLN A 49 -10.07 -44.20 -16.47
N PHE A 50 -9.28 -43.14 -16.30
CA PHE A 50 -8.88 -42.65 -14.99
C PHE A 50 -10.07 -42.21 -14.13
N GLY A 51 -11.01 -41.46 -14.71
CA GLY A 51 -12.25 -41.09 -14.05
C GLY A 51 -13.08 -42.30 -13.63
N MET A 52 -13.26 -43.29 -14.52
CA MET A 52 -13.98 -44.52 -14.20
C MET A 52 -13.31 -45.29 -13.06
N ASN A 53 -11.99 -45.40 -13.05
CA ASN A 53 -11.25 -46.05 -11.97
C ASN A 53 -11.42 -45.33 -10.62
N ILE A 54 -11.50 -43.99 -10.61
CA ILE A 54 -11.79 -43.22 -9.40
C ILE A 54 -13.20 -43.50 -8.89
N LEU A 55 -14.20 -43.52 -9.77
CA LEU A 55 -15.59 -43.80 -9.39
C LEU A 55 -15.75 -45.22 -8.85
N ASP A 56 -15.15 -46.20 -9.52
CA ASP A 56 -15.13 -47.60 -9.08
C ASP A 56 -14.45 -47.75 -7.71
N TRP A 57 -13.32 -47.07 -7.52
CA TRP A 57 -12.62 -47.06 -6.24
C TRP A 57 -13.43 -46.37 -5.14
N LEU A 58 -14.06 -45.22 -5.40
CA LEU A 58 -14.87 -44.51 -4.40
C LEU A 58 -16.14 -45.27 -4.00
N SER A 59 -16.73 -45.99 -4.96
CA SER A 59 -17.98 -46.73 -4.76
C SER A 59 -17.79 -48.15 -4.24
N PHE A 60 -16.55 -48.63 -4.09
CA PHE A 60 -16.25 -50.05 -3.84
C PHE A 60 -16.83 -50.99 -4.93
N GLY A 61 -17.01 -50.49 -6.14
CA GLY A 61 -17.69 -51.19 -7.24
C GLY A 61 -19.21 -51.33 -7.08
N ASP A 62 -19.81 -50.61 -6.12
CA ASP A 62 -21.24 -50.68 -5.79
C ASP A 62 -21.99 -49.45 -6.34
N VAL A 63 -22.88 -49.67 -7.30
CA VAL A 63 -23.60 -48.61 -8.04
C VAL A 63 -24.56 -47.82 -7.13
N GLU A 64 -24.95 -48.38 -6.00
CA GLU A 64 -25.85 -47.73 -5.04
C GLU A 64 -25.14 -46.75 -4.10
N THR A 65 -23.80 -46.73 -4.09
CA THR A 65 -23.03 -45.85 -3.20
C THR A 65 -23.02 -44.42 -3.75
N PRO A 66 -23.60 -43.43 -3.05
CA PRO A 66 -23.60 -42.05 -3.51
C PRO A 66 -22.18 -41.45 -3.42
N ILE A 67 -21.69 -40.94 -4.55
CA ILE A 67 -20.41 -40.22 -4.62
C ILE A 67 -20.69 -38.73 -4.48
N LEU A 68 -20.06 -38.09 -3.49
CA LEU A 68 -20.20 -36.66 -3.25
C LEU A 68 -19.04 -35.90 -3.88
N PHE A 69 -19.37 -35.00 -4.81
CA PHE A 69 -18.40 -34.09 -5.42
C PHE A 69 -18.39 -32.76 -4.68
N CYS A 70 -17.23 -32.34 -4.20
CA CYS A 70 -17.04 -31.06 -3.53
C CYS A 70 -16.13 -30.16 -4.36
N GLU A 71 -16.73 -29.33 -5.22
CA GLU A 71 -16.02 -28.30 -5.98
C GLU A 71 -15.79 -27.01 -5.16
N GLN A 72 -16.40 -26.93 -3.97
CA GLN A 72 -16.44 -25.72 -3.17
C GLN A 72 -15.09 -25.30 -2.59
N LEU A 73 -14.07 -26.17 -2.65
CA LEU A 73 -12.69 -25.79 -2.31
C LEU A 73 -12.06 -24.83 -3.34
N LEU A 74 -12.54 -24.81 -4.59
CA LEU A 74 -12.16 -23.81 -5.60
C LEU A 74 -13.06 -22.57 -5.57
N ALA A 75 -14.12 -22.56 -4.74
CA ALA A 75 -15.01 -21.43 -4.66
C ALA A 75 -14.25 -20.21 -4.12
N VAL A 76 -14.15 -19.20 -4.98
CA VAL A 76 -13.59 -17.90 -4.60
C VAL A 76 -14.53 -17.24 -3.60
N SER A 77 -14.00 -16.80 -2.46
CA SER A 77 -14.79 -16.16 -1.41
C SER A 77 -15.48 -14.88 -1.92
N PRO A 78 -16.75 -14.61 -1.55
CA PRO A 78 -17.45 -13.37 -1.91
C PRO A 78 -16.77 -12.08 -1.43
N ASN A 79 -15.87 -12.19 -0.44
CA ASN A 79 -15.10 -11.06 0.09
C ASN A 79 -13.82 -10.77 -0.72
N SER A 80 -13.48 -11.60 -1.70
CA SER A 80 -12.29 -11.42 -2.51
C SER A 80 -12.59 -10.59 -3.76
N ALA A 81 -11.59 -9.89 -4.27
CA ALA A 81 -11.73 -9.05 -5.46
C ALA A 81 -11.98 -9.90 -6.72
N GLU A 82 -11.40 -11.10 -6.77
CA GLU A 82 -11.51 -12.05 -7.87
C GLU A 82 -12.95 -12.51 -8.08
N PHE A 83 -13.72 -12.70 -7.00
CA PHE A 83 -15.13 -13.08 -7.09
C PHE A 83 -15.95 -12.01 -7.83
N TRP A 84 -15.79 -10.75 -7.42
CA TRP A 84 -16.51 -9.62 -8.04
C TRP A 84 -16.03 -9.34 -9.46
N PHE A 85 -14.73 -9.50 -9.71
CA PHE A 85 -14.17 -9.40 -11.05
C PHE A 85 -14.73 -10.49 -11.97
N GLY A 86 -14.80 -11.74 -11.51
CA GLY A 86 -15.37 -12.85 -12.25
C GLY A 86 -16.87 -12.66 -12.55
N GLN A 87 -17.64 -12.18 -11.58
CA GLN A 87 -19.06 -11.83 -11.78
C GLN A 87 -19.25 -10.70 -12.79
N PHE A 88 -18.41 -9.66 -12.72
CA PHE A 88 -18.42 -8.55 -13.67
C PHE A 88 -18.06 -9.03 -15.08
N LEU A 89 -17.00 -9.82 -15.21
CA LEU A 89 -16.54 -10.37 -16.49
C LEU A 89 -17.55 -11.35 -17.08
N GLY A 90 -18.20 -12.19 -16.27
CA GLY A 90 -19.27 -13.08 -16.71
C GLY A 90 -20.47 -12.31 -17.28
N ARG A 91 -20.89 -11.22 -16.62
CA ARG A 91 -21.96 -10.34 -17.12
C ARG A 91 -21.58 -9.65 -18.42
N ILE A 92 -20.32 -9.24 -18.54
CA ILE A 92 -19.76 -8.67 -19.77
C ILE A 92 -19.83 -9.67 -20.91
N MET A 93 -19.32 -10.89 -20.69
CA MET A 93 -19.30 -11.95 -21.70
C MET A 93 -20.72 -12.30 -22.14
N TRP A 94 -21.65 -12.40 -21.19
CA TRP A 94 -23.07 -12.62 -21.47
C TRP A 94 -23.70 -11.49 -22.31
N MET A 95 -23.47 -10.22 -21.94
CA MET A 95 -23.98 -9.08 -22.73
C MET A 95 -23.38 -9.03 -24.14
N SER A 96 -22.11 -9.42 -24.28
CA SER A 96 -21.43 -9.48 -25.59
C SER A 96 -21.89 -10.65 -26.45
N ALA A 97 -22.43 -11.71 -25.84
CA ALA A 97 -22.93 -12.89 -26.56
C ALA A 97 -24.31 -12.66 -27.19
N ILE A 98 -25.06 -11.63 -26.77
CA ILE A 98 -26.37 -11.29 -27.33
C ILE A 98 -26.18 -10.29 -28.49
N PRO A 99 -26.50 -10.66 -29.75
CA PRO A 99 -26.21 -9.84 -30.93
C PRO A 99 -26.80 -8.42 -30.89
N TRP A 100 -27.95 -8.25 -30.23
CA TRP A 100 -28.65 -6.97 -30.10
C TRP A 100 -28.03 -6.03 -29.07
N ILE A 101 -27.33 -6.58 -28.07
CA ILE A 101 -26.75 -5.83 -26.94
C ILE A 101 -25.24 -5.61 -27.16
N ALA A 102 -24.59 -6.48 -27.94
CA ALA A 102 -23.17 -6.43 -28.25
C ALA A 102 -22.69 -5.05 -28.79
N PRO A 103 -23.44 -4.31 -29.64
CA PRO A 103 -23.01 -2.99 -30.09
C PRO A 103 -23.02 -1.91 -28.99
N LEU A 104 -23.85 -2.08 -27.97
CA LEU A 104 -23.96 -1.14 -26.85
C LEU A 104 -22.87 -1.37 -25.79
N TYR A 105 -22.36 -2.60 -25.72
CA TYR A 105 -21.31 -3.00 -24.78
C TYR A 105 -20.07 -2.08 -24.79
N PRO A 106 -19.38 -1.82 -25.92
CA PRO A 106 -18.17 -0.98 -25.91
C PRO A 106 -18.42 0.44 -25.39
N ILE A 107 -19.62 0.98 -25.60
CA ILE A 107 -20.01 2.31 -25.10
C ILE A 107 -20.15 2.28 -23.58
N MET A 108 -20.87 1.30 -23.04
CA MET A 108 -21.05 1.13 -21.60
C MET A 108 -19.72 0.90 -20.88
N THR A 109 -18.82 0.12 -21.48
CA THR A 109 -17.50 -0.17 -20.93
C THR A 109 -16.61 1.05 -20.97
N ALA A 110 -16.62 1.83 -22.06
CA ALA A 110 -15.87 3.09 -22.15
C ALA A 110 -16.35 4.11 -21.10
N LEU A 111 -17.66 4.24 -20.89
CA LEU A 111 -18.23 5.12 -19.86
C LEU A 111 -17.91 4.64 -18.43
N GLY A 112 -18.00 3.34 -18.19
CA GLY A 112 -17.67 2.73 -16.91
C GLY A 112 -16.19 2.91 -16.56
N ILE A 113 -15.29 2.56 -17.49
CA ILE A 113 -13.84 2.69 -17.32
C ILE A 113 -13.46 4.17 -17.11
N LYS A 114 -14.10 5.12 -17.81
CA LYS A 114 -13.83 6.56 -17.62
C LYS A 114 -14.04 7.03 -16.17
N LYS A 115 -14.97 6.43 -15.42
CA LYS A 115 -15.20 6.75 -13.99
C LYS A 115 -14.08 6.23 -13.07
N TYR A 116 -13.45 5.11 -13.46
CA TYR A 116 -12.40 4.46 -12.67
C TYR A 116 -10.98 4.80 -13.13
N LEU A 117 -10.83 5.28 -14.36
CA LEU A 117 -9.58 5.86 -14.81
C LEU A 117 -9.33 7.12 -13.98
N PRO A 118 -8.14 7.24 -13.36
CA PRO A 118 -7.78 8.49 -12.72
C PRO A 118 -7.88 9.58 -13.78
N GLU A 119 -8.58 10.67 -13.46
CA GLU A 119 -8.63 11.84 -14.33
C GLU A 119 -7.19 12.15 -14.70
N ILE A 120 -6.87 12.03 -15.99
CA ILE A 120 -5.58 12.45 -16.52
C ILE A 120 -5.60 13.96 -16.30
N LYS A 121 -5.11 14.38 -15.13
CA LYS A 121 -4.89 15.79 -14.84
C LYS A 121 -4.05 16.25 -16.00
N LYS A 122 -4.61 17.12 -16.85
CA LYS A 122 -3.82 17.84 -17.86
C LYS A 122 -2.56 18.23 -17.11
N PRO A 123 -1.36 17.82 -17.57
CA PRO A 123 -0.15 18.13 -16.83
C PRO A 123 -0.24 19.63 -16.58
N GLU A 124 -0.41 20.02 -15.32
CA GLU A 124 -0.33 21.42 -14.97
C GLU A 124 1.02 21.81 -15.57
N VAL A 125 1.03 22.81 -16.44
CA VAL A 125 2.28 23.45 -16.85
C VAL A 125 2.74 24.20 -15.60
N LYS A 126 3.11 23.45 -14.56
CA LYS A 126 4.17 23.86 -13.69
C LYS A 126 5.30 24.08 -14.66
N ASN A 127 5.71 25.33 -14.78
CA ASN A 127 7.08 25.63 -15.12
C ASN A 127 7.95 25.01 -14.01
N VAL A 128 8.01 23.68 -13.97
CA VAL A 128 9.09 22.96 -13.34
C VAL A 128 10.24 23.33 -14.25
N SER A 129 11.03 24.34 -13.87
CA SER A 129 12.41 24.37 -14.34
C SER A 129 12.89 22.95 -14.14
N GLU A 130 13.20 22.21 -15.21
CA GLU A 130 13.43 20.78 -15.14
C GLU A 130 14.45 20.51 -14.03
N VAL A 131 13.93 20.03 -12.91
CA VAL A 131 14.71 19.56 -11.78
C VAL A 131 15.21 18.18 -12.18
N PHE A 132 16.07 18.15 -13.20
CA PHE A 132 17.02 17.07 -13.29
C PHE A 132 17.89 17.24 -12.04
N LEU A 133 17.78 16.31 -11.10
CA LEU A 133 18.78 16.12 -10.05
C LEU A 133 20.14 16.08 -10.75
N ARG A 134 20.86 17.21 -10.77
CA ARG A 134 22.21 17.26 -11.33
C ARG A 134 23.02 16.24 -10.53
N ARG A 135 23.72 15.35 -11.22
CA ARG A 135 24.51 14.27 -10.59
C ARG A 135 25.38 14.89 -9.47
N GLY A 136 25.10 14.53 -8.21
CA GLY A 136 25.77 15.11 -7.02
C GLY A 136 24.98 16.15 -6.21
N GLN A 137 23.79 16.58 -6.65
CA GLN A 137 22.90 17.43 -5.85
C GLN A 137 21.86 16.59 -5.11
N THR A 138 21.67 16.88 -3.83
CA THR A 138 20.61 16.26 -3.01
C THR A 138 19.33 17.08 -3.10
N TYR A 139 18.17 16.43 -2.93
CA TYR A 139 16.88 17.12 -2.80
C TYR A 139 16.90 18.25 -1.75
N PHE A 140 17.68 18.05 -0.68
CA PHE A 140 17.87 19.05 0.36
C PHE A 140 18.59 20.31 -0.15
N SER A 141 19.71 20.15 -0.87
CA SER A 141 20.45 21.29 -1.43
C SER A 141 19.60 22.12 -2.38
N GLU A 142 18.76 21.48 -3.18
CA GLU A 142 17.88 22.16 -4.12
C GLU A 142 16.76 22.93 -3.41
N ARG A 143 16.12 22.34 -2.41
CA ARG A 143 15.16 23.07 -1.56
C ARG A 143 15.80 24.26 -0.86
N MET A 144 17.06 24.15 -0.45
CA MET A 144 17.78 25.27 0.16
C MET A 144 17.99 26.41 -0.85
N THR A 145 18.40 26.08 -2.08
CA THR A 145 18.51 27.04 -3.17
C THR A 145 17.17 27.71 -3.47
N TYR A 146 16.08 26.92 -3.54
CA TYR A 146 14.72 27.43 -3.74
C TYR A 146 14.29 28.44 -2.66
N TYR A 147 14.54 28.16 -1.38
CA TYR A 147 14.21 29.12 -0.32
C TYR A 147 15.04 30.40 -0.38
N ARG A 148 16.30 30.29 -0.84
CA ARG A 148 17.18 31.44 -1.03
C ARG A 148 16.75 32.29 -2.23
N THR A 149 16.36 31.67 -3.35
CA THR A 149 15.93 32.38 -4.57
C THR A 149 14.56 33.02 -4.41
N GLU A 150 13.59 32.34 -3.78
CA GLU A 150 12.25 32.89 -3.52
C GLU A 150 12.19 33.84 -2.32
N GLY A 151 13.24 33.88 -1.49
CA GLY A 151 13.27 34.67 -0.26
C GLY A 151 12.26 34.21 0.80
N ASN A 152 11.81 32.96 0.74
CA ASN A 152 10.81 32.39 1.65
C ASN A 152 11.44 31.87 2.95
N TYR A 153 12.14 32.76 3.65
CA TYR A 153 12.90 32.43 4.86
C TYR A 153 12.02 32.09 6.07
N ALA A 154 10.79 32.62 6.15
CA ALA A 154 9.84 32.29 7.23
C ALA A 154 9.50 30.79 7.26
N ARG A 155 9.35 30.18 6.08
CA ARG A 155 9.09 28.74 5.97
C ARG A 155 10.28 27.91 6.47
N VAL A 156 11.51 28.37 6.24
CA VAL A 156 12.73 27.75 6.76
C VAL A 156 12.77 27.82 8.30
N VAL A 157 12.56 29.01 8.88
CA VAL A 157 12.52 29.19 10.33
C VAL A 157 11.45 28.29 10.96
N LYS A 158 10.24 28.24 10.39
CA LYS A 158 9.16 27.35 10.83
C LYS A 158 9.57 25.88 10.81
N MET A 159 10.23 25.44 9.75
CA MET A 159 10.67 24.05 9.61
C MET A 159 11.71 23.69 10.66
N ILE A 160 12.71 24.56 10.87
CA ILE A 160 13.79 24.35 11.85
C ILE A 160 13.22 24.37 13.27
N TYR A 161 12.35 25.32 13.58
CA TYR A 161 11.68 25.41 14.87
C TYR A 161 10.83 24.17 15.18
N ARG A 162 10.07 23.66 14.19
CA ARG A 162 9.31 22.40 14.35
C ARG A 162 10.22 21.20 14.62
N LYS A 163 11.36 21.12 13.94
CA LYS A 163 12.36 20.06 14.18
C LYS A 163 12.90 20.15 15.61
N MET A 164 13.31 21.34 16.05
CA MET A 164 13.81 21.58 17.41
C MET A 164 12.76 21.19 18.46
N ARG A 165 11.50 21.62 18.30
CA ARG A 165 10.39 21.27 19.21
C ARG A 165 10.21 19.76 19.34
N ARG A 166 10.18 19.03 18.21
CA ARG A 166 10.07 17.57 18.21
C ARG A 166 11.27 16.93 18.92
N GLY A 167 12.48 17.41 18.65
CA GLY A 167 13.68 16.92 19.33
C GLY A 167 13.64 17.11 20.85
N LEU A 168 13.15 18.26 21.32
CA LEU A 168 12.97 18.53 22.75
C LEU A 168 11.90 17.64 23.36
N GLN A 169 10.77 17.48 22.69
CA GLN A 169 9.67 16.62 23.15
C GLN A 169 10.11 15.15 23.25
N THR A 170 10.82 14.64 22.24
CA THR A 170 11.30 13.26 22.23
C THR A 170 12.37 13.04 23.30
N LYS A 171 13.33 13.96 23.48
CA LYS A 171 14.42 13.77 24.44
C LYS A 171 13.95 13.87 25.89
N HIS A 172 13.06 14.81 26.20
CA HIS A 172 12.59 15.04 27.57
C HIS A 172 11.23 14.42 27.87
N MET A 173 10.69 13.60 26.95
CA MET A 173 9.39 12.92 27.07
C MET A 173 8.25 13.89 27.45
N TRP A 174 8.20 15.05 26.80
CA TRP A 174 7.17 16.04 27.07
C TRP A 174 5.89 15.78 26.26
N ASP A 175 4.75 15.71 26.94
CA ASP A 175 3.43 15.62 26.30
C ASP A 175 3.16 16.82 25.38
N GLN A 176 3.49 18.03 25.87
CA GLN A 176 3.33 19.27 25.13
C GLN A 176 4.56 20.15 25.26
N TYR A 177 4.90 20.83 24.18
CA TYR A 177 5.99 21.81 24.16
C TYR A 177 5.60 23.06 24.94
N ASP A 178 6.41 23.42 25.93
CA ASP A 178 6.27 24.64 26.74
C ASP A 178 7.59 25.43 26.72
N SER A 179 7.52 26.71 26.35
CA SER A 179 8.67 27.61 26.29
C SER A 179 9.26 27.92 27.66
N LYS A 180 8.46 27.87 28.73
CA LYS A 180 8.94 28.05 30.12
C LYS A 180 9.78 26.86 30.59
N LYS A 181 9.37 25.64 30.25
CA LYS A 181 10.14 24.42 30.53
C LYS A 181 11.46 24.42 29.76
N MET A 182 11.44 24.89 28.51
CA MET A 182 12.65 25.08 27.70
C MET A 182 13.62 26.08 28.35
N TRP A 183 13.12 27.20 28.88
CA TRP A 183 13.92 28.18 29.62
C TRP A 183 14.56 27.58 30.87
N ALA A 184 13.80 26.85 31.68
CA ALA A 184 14.30 26.23 32.91
C ALA A 184 15.50 25.31 32.64
N LEU A 185 15.44 24.53 31.55
CA LEU A 185 16.55 23.68 31.12
C LEU A 185 17.72 24.48 30.54
N ALA A 186 17.45 25.51 29.74
CA ALA A 186 18.47 26.33 29.10
C ALA A 186 19.28 27.13 30.13
N ARG A 187 18.61 27.72 31.13
CA ARG A 187 19.25 28.50 32.20
C ARG A 187 20.24 27.68 33.02
N HIS A 188 19.96 26.39 33.25
CA HIS A 188 20.87 25.51 33.98
C HIS A 188 22.16 25.23 33.19
N LYS A 189 22.12 25.25 31.86
CA LYS A 189 23.27 24.92 31.00
C LYS A 189 24.04 26.14 30.50
N ASP A 190 23.41 27.30 30.40
CA ASP A 190 24.07 28.56 30.03
C ASP A 190 23.69 29.72 30.97
N PRO A 191 24.58 30.08 31.92
CA PRO A 191 24.36 31.20 32.84
C PRO A 191 24.38 32.59 32.17
N ARG A 192 24.87 32.71 30.93
CA ARG A 192 24.99 34.01 30.22
C ARG A 192 23.68 34.42 29.54
N LEU A 193 22.72 33.51 29.47
CA LEU A 193 21.46 33.71 28.79
C LEU A 193 20.54 34.64 29.62
N THR A 194 20.10 35.76 29.04
CA THR A 194 19.13 36.66 29.68
C THR A 194 17.70 36.21 29.39
N GLU A 195 16.85 36.14 30.43
CA GLU A 195 15.46 35.69 30.33
C GLU A 195 14.64 36.49 29.31
N ASP A 196 14.72 37.81 29.37
CA ASP A 196 13.98 38.70 28.47
C ASP A 196 14.35 38.49 27.00
N LYS A 197 15.64 38.35 26.72
CA LYS A 197 16.15 38.12 25.35
C LYS A 197 15.71 36.76 24.82
N PHE A 198 15.67 35.75 25.69
CA PHE A 198 15.23 34.41 25.34
C PHE A 198 13.75 34.40 24.94
N PHE A 199 12.86 34.88 25.81
CA PHE A 199 11.42 34.88 25.53
C PHE A 199 11.06 35.81 24.37
N LYS A 200 11.76 36.93 24.19
CA LYS A 200 11.59 37.80 23.02
C LYS A 200 11.93 37.06 21.72
N THR A 201 13.04 36.31 21.71
CA THR A 201 13.43 35.51 20.54
C THR A 201 12.44 34.37 20.26
N VAL A 202 11.98 33.67 21.30
CA VAL A 202 10.97 32.61 21.17
C VAL A 202 9.67 33.16 20.59
N ARG A 203 9.14 34.26 21.15
CA ARG A 203 7.92 34.91 20.66
C ARG A 203 8.06 35.32 19.19
N ARG A 204 9.21 35.89 18.83
CA ARG A 204 9.50 36.26 17.44
C ARG A 204 9.46 35.05 16.50
N ILE A 205 10.04 33.92 16.91
CA ILE A 205 9.98 32.67 16.13
C ILE A 205 8.55 32.14 16.03
N GLU A 206 7.78 32.19 17.11
CA GLU A 206 6.38 31.76 17.14
C GLU A 206 5.51 32.60 16.19
N GLU A 207 5.67 33.93 16.21
CA GLU A 207 5.03 34.86 15.27
C GLU A 207 5.32 34.50 13.80
N ILE A 208 6.60 34.30 13.49
CA ILE A 208 7.06 33.89 12.15
C ILE A 208 6.45 32.54 11.76
N SER A 209 6.42 31.59 12.70
CA SER A 209 5.92 30.24 12.45
C SER A 209 4.41 30.21 12.19
N ALA A 210 3.66 31.12 12.82
CA ALA A 210 2.22 31.29 12.65
C ALA A 210 1.89 31.90 11.28
N LYS A 211 2.73 32.79 10.75
CA LYS A 211 2.53 33.48 9.46
C LYS A 211 3.56 33.03 8.41
N PRO A 212 3.34 31.90 7.72
CA PRO A 212 4.32 31.34 6.77
C PRO A 212 4.54 32.20 5.50
N GLY A 213 3.72 33.21 5.25
CA GLY A 213 3.89 34.17 4.14
C GLY A 213 4.66 35.44 4.53
N MET A 214 5.13 35.55 5.77
CA MET A 214 5.89 36.72 6.21
C MET A 214 7.26 36.77 5.53
N LYS A 215 7.60 37.90 4.91
CA LYS A 215 8.94 38.12 4.36
C LYS A 215 9.90 38.50 5.49
N ILE A 216 11.04 37.84 5.54
CA ILE A 216 12.07 38.00 6.57
C ILE A 216 13.40 38.24 5.86
N LYS A 217 14.30 39.01 6.46
CA LYS A 217 15.64 39.22 5.91
C LYS A 217 16.50 37.97 6.13
N GLU A 218 17.41 37.68 5.20
CA GLU A 218 18.35 36.54 5.34
C GLU A 218 19.16 36.63 6.64
N SER A 219 19.59 37.84 7.03
CA SER A 219 20.32 38.08 8.29
C SER A 219 19.51 37.71 9.55
N GLU A 220 18.21 37.99 9.55
CA GLU A 220 17.31 37.62 10.66
C GLU A 220 17.08 36.10 10.68
N MET A 221 16.94 35.46 9.52
CA MET A 221 16.86 34.00 9.45
C MET A 221 18.13 33.32 9.99
N MET A 222 19.30 33.84 9.62
CA MET A 222 20.60 33.30 10.06
C MET A 222 20.80 33.47 11.57
N SER A 223 20.42 34.62 12.14
CA SER A 223 20.53 34.83 13.60
C SER A 223 19.61 33.87 14.37
N LEU A 224 18.36 33.69 13.91
CA LEU A 224 17.42 32.73 14.50
C LEU A 224 17.89 31.29 14.33
N PHE A 225 18.49 30.95 13.19
CA PHE A 225 19.07 29.63 12.95
C PHE A 225 20.19 29.31 13.94
N PHE A 226 21.16 30.20 14.10
CA PHE A 226 22.26 29.98 15.04
C PHE A 226 21.76 29.86 16.47
N TRP A 227 20.83 30.73 16.87
CA TRP A 227 20.20 30.65 18.17
C TRP A 227 19.50 29.30 18.42
N MET A 228 18.67 28.82 17.47
CA MET A 228 18.02 27.51 17.60
C MET A 228 19.02 26.35 17.61
N ARG A 229 20.07 26.42 16.79
CA ARG A 229 21.12 25.42 16.72
C ARG A 229 21.90 25.34 18.04
N ASP A 230 22.19 26.48 18.65
CA ASP A 230 22.94 26.53 19.90
C ASP A 230 22.09 25.96 21.04
N ILE A 231 20.78 26.23 21.06
CA ILE A 231 19.83 25.57 21.98
C ILE A 231 19.76 24.06 21.72
N GLU A 232 19.67 23.62 20.46
CA GLU A 232 19.64 22.19 20.11
C GLU A 232 20.94 21.48 20.57
N LYS A 233 22.10 22.12 20.42
CA LYS A 233 23.37 21.59 20.93
C LYS A 233 23.35 21.48 22.47
N LEU A 234 22.90 22.53 23.14
CA LEU A 234 22.85 22.57 24.60
C LEU A 234 21.85 21.58 25.18
N LEU A 235 20.68 21.40 24.57
CA LEU A 235 19.59 20.62 25.16
C LEU A 235 19.49 19.21 24.58
N ILE A 236 19.73 19.03 23.27
CA ILE A 236 19.45 17.77 22.55
C ILE A 236 20.70 16.91 22.34
N LYS A 237 21.85 17.51 21.97
CA LYS A 237 23.05 16.73 21.59
C LYS A 237 24.08 16.50 22.70
N THR A 238 23.81 16.97 23.91
CA THR A 238 24.54 16.55 25.13
C THR A 238 24.03 15.23 25.63
#